data_AF-A0A1C7NL87-F1
#
_entry.id   AF-A0A1C7NL87-F1
#
_cell.length_a   1.000
_cell.length_b   1.000
_cell.length_c   1.000
_cell.angle_alpha   90.00
_cell.angle_beta   90.00
_cell.angle_gamma   90.00
#
_symmetry.space_group_name_H-M   'P 1'
#
loop_
_entity.id
_entity.type
_entity.pdbx_description
1 polymer ?
#
loop_
_entity_poly.entity_id
_entity_poly.type
_entity_poly.pdbx_seq_one_letter_code
_entity_poly.pdbx_strand_id
1 'polypeptide(L)'
;MSSKDWQGMRTTGQVRKELSLHAPQKVDSIYKPIERKERRFNALKVPKSLQAQLPFANKPKNATKSKKQSYLNKRAVVLEPEEKKIVTLMQQLNTLRNEKDRKRKLKDSERREVNEKKKAKVAQKTEEKTKERRKEYFRKQQQKASREGAD
;
A
#
# COMPACT_ATOMS: atom_id res chain seq x y z
N MET A 1 68.55 -25.32 -9.93
CA MET A 1 67.68 -26.27 -9.21
C MET A 1 66.40 -25.54 -8.84
N SER A 2 65.32 -25.72 -9.61
CA SER A 2 64.02 -25.14 -9.27
C SER A 2 63.20 -26.22 -8.55
N SER A 3 62.86 -25.97 -7.29
CA SER A 3 62.01 -26.86 -6.49
C SER A 3 60.65 -26.97 -7.17
N LYS A 4 60.20 -28.20 -7.41
CA LYS A 4 58.96 -28.50 -8.12
C LYS A 4 57.77 -28.13 -7.22
N ASP A 5 56.97 -27.15 -7.63
CA ASP A 5 55.82 -26.68 -6.86
C ASP A 5 54.77 -27.79 -6.66
N TRP A 6 54.13 -27.83 -5.49
CA TRP A 6 53.11 -28.81 -5.14
C TRP A 6 51.87 -28.68 -6.04
N GLN A 7 51.47 -29.78 -6.69
CA GLN A 7 50.29 -29.83 -7.56
C GLN A 7 49.10 -30.48 -6.81
N GLY A 8 48.15 -29.65 -6.39
CA GLY A 8 46.88 -30.09 -5.76
C GLY A 8 45.75 -30.40 -6.74
N MET A 9 44.58 -30.80 -6.22
CA MET A 9 43.38 -31.05 -7.03
C MET A 9 42.86 -29.76 -7.70
N ARG A 10 42.52 -29.83 -8.99
CA ARG A 10 41.92 -28.71 -9.73
C ARG A 10 40.53 -28.35 -9.20
N THR A 11 40.18 -27.06 -9.23
CA THR A 11 38.83 -26.60 -8.83
C THR A 11 37.78 -26.91 -9.89
N THR A 12 36.50 -26.97 -9.49
CA THR A 12 35.39 -27.20 -10.44
C THR A 12 35.32 -26.12 -11.52
N GLY A 13 35.69 -24.87 -11.19
CA GLY A 13 35.79 -23.78 -12.16
C GLY A 13 36.93 -23.99 -13.16
N GLN A 14 38.11 -24.41 -12.70
CA GLN A 14 39.27 -24.71 -13.56
C GLN A 14 38.99 -25.88 -14.50
N VAL A 15 38.46 -26.99 -13.98
CA VAL A 15 38.09 -28.18 -14.77
C VAL A 15 37.06 -27.82 -15.84
N ARG A 16 36.04 -27.03 -15.48
CA ARG A 16 35.03 -26.58 -16.46
C ARG A 16 35.63 -25.66 -17.52
N LYS A 17 36.54 -24.76 -17.16
CA LYS A 17 37.23 -23.87 -18.11
C LYS A 17 38.11 -24.66 -19.10
N GLU A 18 38.91 -25.60 -18.61
CA GLU A 18 39.81 -26.43 -19.44
C GLU A 18 39.02 -27.37 -20.37
N LEU A 19 37.93 -27.96 -19.89
CA LEU A 19 37.03 -28.80 -20.70
C LEU A 19 35.99 -28.00 -21.48
N SER A 20 36.02 -26.67 -21.43
CA SER A 20 35.05 -25.78 -22.09
C SER A 20 33.58 -26.11 -21.79
N LEU A 21 33.29 -26.52 -20.53
CA LEU A 21 31.96 -26.83 -20.02
C LEU A 21 31.32 -25.61 -19.33
N HIS A 22 30.04 -25.35 -19.62
CA HIS A 22 29.28 -24.32 -18.92
C HIS A 22 28.83 -24.80 -17.52
N ALA A 23 28.74 -23.89 -16.56
CA ALA A 23 28.18 -24.20 -15.25
C ALA A 23 26.65 -24.41 -15.37
N PRO A 24 26.08 -25.47 -14.79
CA PRO A 24 24.63 -25.70 -14.91
C PRO A 24 23.86 -24.61 -14.17
N GLN A 25 23.01 -23.87 -14.90
CA GLN A 25 22.07 -22.91 -14.33
C GLN A 25 20.64 -23.38 -14.58
N LYS A 26 19.83 -23.52 -13.53
CA LYS A 26 18.41 -23.86 -13.66
C LYS A 26 17.63 -22.61 -14.04
N VAL A 27 16.86 -22.69 -15.12
CA VAL A 27 16.07 -21.55 -15.65
C VAL A 27 15.07 -21.00 -14.63
N ASP A 28 14.50 -21.87 -13.78
CA ASP A 28 13.54 -21.49 -12.73
C ASP A 28 14.21 -20.94 -11.45
N SER A 29 15.52 -21.15 -11.28
CA SER A 29 16.29 -20.59 -10.16
C SER A 29 16.81 -19.18 -10.45
N ILE A 30 16.73 -18.73 -11.70
CA ILE A 30 17.09 -17.37 -12.09
C ILE A 30 15.96 -16.44 -11.67
N TYR A 31 16.25 -15.49 -10.79
CA TYR A 31 15.29 -14.46 -10.39
C TYR A 31 14.79 -13.69 -11.62
N LYS A 32 13.47 -13.57 -11.72
CA LYS A 32 12.78 -12.80 -12.77
C LYS A 32 11.94 -11.70 -12.14
N PRO A 33 11.81 -10.53 -12.78
CA PRO A 33 10.87 -9.51 -12.31
C PRO A 33 9.45 -10.09 -12.32
N ILE A 34 8.74 -9.94 -11.20
CA ILE A 34 7.36 -10.43 -11.05
C ILE A 34 6.41 -9.26 -11.27
N GLU A 35 5.70 -9.25 -12.41
CA GLU A 35 4.64 -8.29 -12.68
C GLU A 35 3.35 -8.69 -11.94
N ARG A 36 2.99 -7.91 -10.92
CA ARG A 36 1.77 -8.14 -10.15
C ARG A 36 0.61 -7.33 -10.74
N LYS A 37 -0.40 -8.04 -11.24
CA LYS A 37 -1.68 -7.41 -11.64
C LYS A 37 -2.42 -6.87 -10.41
N GLU A 38 -3.12 -5.76 -10.57
CA GLU A 38 -4.00 -5.20 -9.54
C GLU A 38 -5.08 -6.23 -9.18
N ARG A 39 -5.07 -6.72 -7.95
CA ARG A 39 -6.07 -7.67 -7.46
C ARG A 39 -7.37 -6.95 -7.14
N ARG A 40 -8.42 -7.23 -7.92
CA ARG A 40 -9.79 -6.73 -7.67
C ARG A 40 -10.62 -7.84 -7.04
N PHE A 41 -11.21 -7.54 -5.89
CA PHE A 41 -12.07 -8.47 -5.18
C PHE A 41 -13.49 -8.41 -5.70
N ASN A 42 -14.20 -9.54 -5.59
CA ASN A 42 -15.63 -9.58 -5.87
C ASN A 42 -16.38 -8.69 -4.86
N ALA A 43 -17.43 -8.03 -5.33
CA ALA A 43 -18.33 -7.28 -4.47
C ALA A 43 -19.03 -8.20 -3.44
N LEU A 44 -19.38 -7.63 -2.29
CA LEU A 44 -20.09 -8.35 -1.23
C LEU A 44 -21.48 -8.80 -1.73
N LYS A 45 -21.73 -10.12 -1.67
CA LYS A 45 -23.04 -10.71 -1.97
C LYS A 45 -23.72 -11.17 -0.69
N VAL A 46 -24.76 -10.45 -0.29
CA VAL A 46 -25.58 -10.81 0.88
C VAL A 46 -26.54 -11.94 0.48
N PRO A 47 -26.61 -13.05 1.23
CA PRO A 47 -27.59 -14.11 0.98
C PRO A 47 -29.02 -13.60 1.03
N LYS A 48 -29.89 -14.12 0.16
CA LYS A 48 -31.30 -13.69 0.06
C LYS A 48 -32.08 -13.93 1.36
N SER A 49 -31.81 -15.03 2.06
CA SER A 49 -32.42 -15.36 3.34
C SER A 49 -32.12 -14.29 4.39
N LEU A 50 -30.85 -13.91 4.51
CA LEU A 50 -30.40 -12.86 5.43
C LEU A 50 -31.02 -11.52 5.04
N GLN A 51 -30.99 -11.16 3.75
CA GLN A 51 -31.54 -9.90 3.26
C GLN A 51 -33.04 -9.74 3.58
N ALA A 52 -33.81 -10.84 3.59
CA ALA A 52 -35.23 -10.82 3.94
C ALA A 52 -35.47 -10.59 5.44
N GLN A 53 -34.59 -11.10 6.30
CA GLN A 53 -34.68 -10.99 7.75
C GLN A 53 -34.12 -9.66 8.31
N LEU A 54 -33.38 -8.90 7.51
CA LEU A 54 -32.82 -7.63 7.95
C LEU A 54 -33.90 -6.58 8.27
N PRO A 55 -33.72 -5.79 9.35
CA PRO A 55 -34.57 -4.63 9.63
C PRO A 55 -34.61 -3.65 8.45
N PHE A 56 -35.72 -2.91 8.31
CA PHE A 56 -35.93 -1.98 7.19
C PHE A 56 -34.79 -0.98 6.99
N ALA A 57 -34.24 -0.43 8.09
CA ALA A 57 -33.14 0.53 8.06
C ALA A 57 -31.86 -0.05 7.40
N ASN A 58 -31.59 -1.34 7.61
CA ASN A 58 -30.36 -2.01 7.17
C ASN A 58 -30.52 -2.78 5.85
N LYS A 59 -31.73 -2.82 5.28
CA LYS A 59 -32.01 -3.59 4.06
C LYS A 59 -31.43 -2.86 2.83
N PRO A 60 -30.58 -3.52 2.02
CA PRO A 60 -29.97 -2.89 0.86
C PRO A 60 -31.02 -2.59 -0.23
N LYS A 61 -31.04 -1.33 -0.71
CA LYS A 61 -31.98 -0.81 -1.71
C LYS A 61 -31.41 -0.93 -3.13
N ASN A 62 -31.08 -2.15 -3.54
CA ASN A 62 -30.50 -2.40 -4.86
C ASN A 62 -31.60 -2.41 -5.93
N ALA A 63 -31.58 -1.42 -6.83
CA ALA A 63 -32.49 -1.39 -7.97
C ALA A 63 -32.12 -2.49 -8.99
N THR A 64 -33.12 -3.23 -9.45
CA THR A 64 -32.94 -4.20 -10.55
C THR A 64 -32.93 -3.47 -11.88
N LYS A 65 -32.11 -3.93 -12.83
CA LYS A 65 -32.16 -3.43 -14.21
C LYS A 65 -33.53 -3.70 -14.82
N SER A 66 -34.13 -2.69 -15.44
CA SER A 66 -35.38 -2.86 -16.18
C SER A 66 -35.16 -3.79 -17.37
N LYS A 67 -36.04 -4.79 -17.52
CA LYS A 67 -36.02 -5.71 -18.68
C LYS A 67 -36.65 -5.09 -19.93
N LYS A 68 -37.55 -4.13 -19.77
CA LYS A 68 -38.30 -3.49 -20.85
C LYS A 68 -37.83 -2.04 -21.04
N GLN A 69 -37.76 -1.59 -22.29
CA GLN A 69 -37.46 -0.19 -22.60
C GLN A 69 -38.66 0.69 -22.25
N SER A 70 -38.40 1.75 -21.47
CA SER A 70 -39.41 2.76 -21.15
C SER A 70 -39.78 3.58 -22.39
N TYR A 71 -40.92 4.26 -22.35
CA TYR A 71 -41.32 5.17 -23.43
C TYR A 71 -40.28 6.28 -23.67
N LEU A 72 -39.69 6.81 -22.60
CA LEU A 72 -38.62 7.82 -22.66
C LEU A 72 -37.38 7.29 -23.39
N ASN A 73 -36.99 6.04 -23.13
CA ASN A 73 -35.83 5.45 -23.79
C ASN A 73 -36.08 5.21 -25.28
N LYS A 74 -37.30 4.81 -25.65
CA LYS A 74 -37.66 4.57 -27.07
C LYS A 74 -37.66 5.85 -27.90
N ARG A 75 -38.04 6.98 -27.30
CA ARG A 75 -38.11 8.29 -27.98
C ARG A 75 -36.82 9.11 -27.83
N ALA A 76 -35.76 8.53 -27.28
CA ALA A 76 -34.49 9.23 -27.15
C ALA A 76 -33.90 9.48 -28.53
N VAL A 77 -33.51 10.73 -28.81
CA VAL A 77 -32.89 11.13 -30.07
C VAL A 77 -31.42 10.66 -30.07
N VAL A 78 -30.96 10.15 -31.21
CA VAL A 78 -29.58 9.72 -31.39
C VAL A 78 -28.70 10.95 -31.56
N LEU A 79 -27.59 11.01 -30.82
CA LEU A 79 -26.62 12.10 -30.93
C LEU A 79 -25.95 12.14 -32.31
N GLU A 80 -25.73 13.35 -32.80
CA GLU A 80 -24.99 13.60 -34.03
C GLU A 80 -23.49 13.26 -33.86
N PRO A 81 -22.74 13.02 -34.95
CA PRO A 81 -21.33 12.65 -34.87
C PRO A 81 -20.45 13.65 -34.11
N GLU A 82 -20.71 14.95 -34.23
CA GLU A 82 -19.95 15.99 -33.54
C GLU A 82 -20.23 16.00 -32.03
N GLU A 83 -21.51 15.87 -31.65
CA GLU A 83 -21.92 15.76 -30.24
C GLU A 83 -21.30 14.51 -29.57
N LYS A 84 -21.26 13.39 -30.29
CA LYS A 84 -20.57 12.17 -29.82
C LYS A 84 -19.09 12.42 -29.56
N LYS A 85 -18.40 13.16 -30.43
CA LYS A 85 -16.98 13.53 -30.22
C LYS A 85 -16.82 14.42 -28.97
N ILE A 86 -17.73 15.36 -28.75
CA ILE A 86 -17.70 16.23 -27.56
C ILE A 86 -17.93 15.42 -26.29
N VAL A 87 -18.95 14.55 -26.26
CA VAL A 87 -19.26 13.71 -25.10
C VAL A 87 -18.12 12.75 -24.77
N THR A 88 -17.52 12.13 -25.78
CA THR A 88 -16.38 11.22 -25.58
C THR A 88 -15.15 11.97 -25.06
N LEU A 89 -14.86 13.16 -25.59
CA LEU A 89 -13.80 14.03 -25.09
C LEU A 89 -14.03 14.40 -23.62
N MET A 90 -15.26 14.80 -23.26
CA MET A 90 -15.62 15.13 -21.88
C MET A 90 -15.47 13.94 -20.94
N GLN A 91 -15.85 12.73 -21.38
CA GLN A 91 -15.65 11.51 -20.61
C GLN A 91 -14.15 11.25 -20.39
N GLN A 92 -13.33 11.36 -21.43
CA GLN A 92 -11.88 11.18 -21.32
C GLN A 92 -11.24 12.18 -20.36
N LEU A 93 -11.58 13.47 -20.48
CA LEU A 93 -11.08 14.52 -19.58
C LEU A 93 -11.44 14.24 -18.12
N ASN A 94 -12.68 13.83 -17.85
CA ASN A 94 -13.14 13.48 -16.51
C ASN A 94 -12.40 12.26 -15.96
N THR A 95 -12.14 11.24 -16.78
CA THR A 95 -11.37 10.05 -16.35
C THR A 95 -9.92 10.41 -15.99
N LEU A 96 -9.26 11.24 -16.80
CA LEU A 96 -7.90 11.72 -16.54
C LEU A 96 -7.84 12.57 -15.26
N ARG A 97 -8.81 13.47 -15.07
CA ARG A 97 -8.91 14.28 -13.86
C ARG A 97 -9.07 13.40 -12.61
N ASN A 98 -9.99 12.45 -12.64
CA ASN A 98 -10.24 11.54 -11.52
C ASN A 98 -9.00 10.69 -11.19
N GLU A 99 -8.26 10.22 -12.20
CA GLU A 99 -7.03 9.48 -11.99
C GLU A 99 -5.92 10.34 -11.40
N LYS A 100 -5.76 11.59 -11.87
CA LYS A 100 -4.81 12.56 -11.33
C LYS A 100 -5.10 12.84 -9.85
N ASP A 101 -6.36 13.09 -9.52
CA ASP A 101 -6.79 13.35 -8.14
C ASP A 101 -6.61 12.11 -7.25
N ARG A 102 -6.89 10.90 -7.75
CA ARG A 102 -6.59 9.64 -7.05
C ARG A 102 -5.10 9.50 -6.75
N LYS A 103 -4.23 9.69 -7.75
CA LYS A 103 -2.76 9.61 -7.58
C LYS A 103 -2.25 10.64 -6.58
N ARG A 104 -2.78 11.86 -6.60
CA ARG A 104 -2.44 12.92 -5.62
C ARG A 104 -2.83 12.50 -4.20
N LYS A 105 -4.08 12.09 -4.00
CA LYS A 105 -4.59 11.65 -2.68
C LYS A 105 -3.76 10.51 -2.09
N LEU A 106 -3.39 9.52 -2.90
CA LEU A 106 -2.54 8.40 -2.45
C LEU A 106 -1.17 8.90 -1.96
N LYS A 107 -0.48 9.72 -2.74
CA LYS A 107 0.81 10.31 -2.33
C LYS A 107 0.70 11.18 -1.08
N ASP A 108 -0.40 11.93 -0.95
CA ASP A 108 -0.64 12.77 0.24
C ASP A 108 -0.92 11.91 1.47
N SER A 109 -1.63 10.79 1.34
CA SER A 109 -1.81 9.83 2.44
C SER A 109 -0.50 9.18 2.87
N GLU A 110 0.36 8.76 1.93
CA GLU A 110 1.69 8.21 2.23
C GLU A 110 2.56 9.23 2.99
N ARG A 111 2.57 10.49 2.52
CA ARG A 111 3.29 11.59 3.20
C ARG A 111 2.74 11.81 4.60
N ARG A 112 1.41 11.82 4.77
CA ARG A 112 0.75 11.98 6.06
C ARG A 112 1.12 10.87 7.03
N GLU A 113 1.07 9.61 6.62
CA GLU A 113 1.47 8.48 7.46
C GLU A 113 2.93 8.57 7.92
N VAL A 114 3.85 8.95 7.02
CA VAL A 114 5.26 9.16 7.39
C VAL A 114 5.39 10.28 8.43
N ASN A 115 4.62 11.35 8.26
CA ASN A 115 4.62 12.50 9.17
C ASN A 115 4.03 12.13 10.53
N GLU A 116 2.93 11.39 10.56
CA GLU A 116 2.31 10.87 11.78
C GLU A 116 3.26 9.94 12.53
N LYS A 117 3.96 9.03 11.84
CA LYS A 117 5.00 8.18 12.45
C LYS A 117 6.13 9.01 13.06
N LYS A 118 6.58 10.08 12.38
CA LYS A 118 7.59 10.99 12.93
C LYS A 118 7.07 11.72 14.17
N LYS A 119 5.85 12.27 14.10
CA LYS A 119 5.20 12.96 15.23
C LYS A 119 5.01 12.04 16.43
N ALA A 120 4.58 10.80 16.22
CA ALA A 120 4.43 9.80 17.27
C ALA A 120 5.77 9.49 17.96
N LYS A 121 6.86 9.30 17.19
CA LYS A 121 8.20 9.10 17.76
C LYS A 121 8.69 10.30 18.57
N VAL A 122 8.41 11.52 18.11
CA VAL A 122 8.75 12.73 18.86
C VAL A 122 7.91 12.84 20.13
N ALA A 123 6.60 12.60 20.05
CA ALA A 123 5.69 12.62 21.17
C ALA A 123 6.12 11.64 22.28
N GLN A 124 6.46 10.40 21.93
CA GLN A 124 7.00 9.41 22.87
C GLN A 124 8.27 9.91 23.58
N LYS A 125 9.25 10.42 22.83
CA LYS A 125 10.49 10.99 23.41
C LYS A 125 10.21 12.19 24.31
N THR A 126 9.26 13.06 23.94
CA THR A 126 8.89 14.20 24.79
C THR A 126 8.17 13.75 26.06
N GLU A 127 7.35 12.70 25.98
CA GLU A 127 6.66 12.14 27.14
C GLU A 127 7.65 11.51 28.12
N GLU A 128 8.63 10.75 27.64
CA GLU A 128 9.73 10.20 28.45
C GLU A 128 10.50 11.32 29.16
N LYS A 129 10.93 12.34 28.42
CA LYS A 129 11.64 13.49 28.98
C LYS A 129 10.81 14.29 29.99
N THR A 130 9.51 14.44 29.77
CA THR A 130 8.63 15.14 30.73
C THR A 130 8.43 14.32 32.01
N LYS A 131 8.32 12.98 31.90
CA LYS A 131 8.30 12.08 33.07
C LYS A 131 9.60 12.15 33.86
N GLU A 132 10.76 12.11 33.21
CA GLU A 132 12.08 12.26 33.85
C GLU A 132 12.21 13.61 34.55
N ARG A 133 11.95 14.72 33.85
CA ARG A 133 11.99 16.08 34.43
C ARG A 133 11.06 16.23 35.62
N ARG A 134 9.85 15.65 35.55
CA ARG A 134 8.90 15.65 36.66
C ARG A 134 9.46 14.89 37.88
N LYS A 135 10.02 13.70 37.67
CA LYS A 135 10.66 12.91 38.74
C LYS A 135 11.82 13.66 39.39
N GLU A 136 12.70 14.28 38.59
CA GLU A 136 13.83 15.07 39.08
C GLU A 136 13.39 16.30 39.87
N TYR A 137 12.36 17.01 39.40
CA TYR A 137 11.79 18.16 40.08
C TYR A 137 11.31 17.79 41.49
N PHE A 138 10.49 16.74 41.62
CA PHE A 138 9.99 16.30 42.92
C PHE A 138 11.11 15.76 43.84
N ARG A 139 12.12 15.07 43.29
CA ARG A 139 13.30 14.63 44.06
C ARG A 139 14.05 15.83 44.65
N LYS A 140 14.28 16.88 43.87
CA LYS A 140 14.95 18.10 44.34
C LYS A 140 14.11 18.84 45.39
N GLN A 141 12.79 18.92 45.20
CA GLN A 141 11.88 19.54 46.18
C GLN A 141 11.88 18.79 47.51
N GLN A 142 11.82 17.45 47.47
CA GLN A 142 11.90 16.62 48.67
C GLN A 142 13.23 16.82 49.41
N GLN A 143 14.36 16.85 48.69
CA GLN A 143 15.68 17.10 49.30
C GLN A 143 15.79 18.50 49.91
N LYS A 144 15.16 19.52 49.32
CA LYS A 144 15.10 20.86 49.91
C LYS A 144 14.25 20.88 51.19
N ALA A 145 13.05 20.32 51.13
CA ALA A 145 12.15 20.23 52.29
C ALA A 145 12.77 19.43 53.45
N SER A 146 13.49 18.33 53.17
CA SER A 146 14.20 17.58 54.22
C SER A 146 15.39 18.32 54.81
N ARG A 147 15.99 19.28 54.09
CA ARG A 147 17.06 20.13 54.62
C ARG A 147 16.50 21.27 55.48
N GLU A 148 15.39 21.87 55.07
CA GLU A 148 14.72 22.94 55.81
C GLU A 148 14.00 22.47 57.08
N GLY A 149 13.58 21.19 57.15
CA GLY A 149 12.99 20.60 58.36
C GLY A 149 13.97 19.90 59.31
N ALA A 150 15.28 19.97 59.02
CA ALA A 150 16.35 19.42 59.87
C ALA A 150 17.13 20.51 60.65
N ASP A 151 16.76 21.78 60.45
CA ASP A 151 16.98 22.90 61.38
C ASP A 151 15.73 23.08 62.26
#